data_AF-A0A4R4N828-F1
#
_entry.id   AF-A0A4R4N828-F1
#
_cell.length_a   1.000
_cell.length_b   1.000
_cell.length_c   1.000
_cell.angle_alpha   90.00
_cell.angle_beta   90.00
_cell.angle_gamma   90.00
#
_symmetry.space_group_name_H-M   'P 1'
#
loop_
_entity.id
_entity.type
_entity.pdbx_description
1 polymer ?
#
loop_
_entity_poly.entity_id
_entity_poly.type
_entity_poly.pdbx_seq_one_letter_code
_entity_poly.pdbx_strand_id
1 'polypeptide(L)'
;MLDKIRDGGQETNDHIKNLANHAAVTIIGAGILLERGNLFTDGAPPRTRPGKAGSAPPGHERGRAGQFGSRFADLQHLAPFSITTREQQRTWMALVRHFDNNLILLDHQPNNLTLQHWRYLHERTSGYIGALAMLFKEAAHMAMDTGVEALTRDILDSVVLGHDDEVDYAKTKARRQAAARRRTKKAPPASGQDAGTG
;
A
#
# COMPACT_ATOMS: atom_id res chain seq x y z
N MET A 1 -26.22 -2.25 -16.15
CA MET A 1 -24.88 -2.12 -16.76
C MET A 1 -23.74 -2.52 -15.80
N LEU A 2 -24.02 -3.28 -14.72
CA LEU A 2 -23.01 -3.79 -13.78
C LEU A 2 -22.87 -5.32 -13.78
N ASP A 3 -23.65 -6.03 -14.61
CA ASP A 3 -23.62 -7.50 -14.69
C ASP A 3 -22.52 -8.07 -15.58
N LYS A 4 -21.88 -7.26 -16.43
CA LYS A 4 -20.82 -7.74 -17.33
C LYS A 4 -19.51 -8.10 -16.62
N ILE A 5 -19.32 -7.73 -15.36
CA ILE A 5 -18.06 -8.05 -14.65
C ILE A 5 -18.01 -9.52 -14.22
N ARG A 6 -19.15 -10.22 -14.14
CA ARG A 6 -19.21 -11.60 -13.68
C ARG A 6 -18.85 -12.63 -14.77
N ASP A 7 -19.06 -12.28 -16.04
CA ASP A 7 -18.76 -13.11 -17.23
C ASP A 7 -17.76 -12.46 -18.22
N GLY A 8 -17.41 -11.17 -18.06
CA GLY A 8 -16.78 -10.33 -19.10
C GLY A 8 -15.26 -10.30 -19.22
N GLY A 9 -14.55 -11.27 -18.65
CA GLY A 9 -13.08 -11.38 -18.81
C GLY A 9 -12.67 -11.71 -20.25
N GLN A 10 -13.41 -12.59 -20.91
CA GLN A 10 -13.10 -13.05 -22.27
C GLN A 10 -13.36 -11.99 -23.34
N GLU A 11 -14.53 -11.33 -23.34
CA GLU A 11 -14.84 -10.26 -24.29
C GLU A 11 -13.75 -9.17 -24.24
N THR A 12 -13.43 -8.69 -23.04
CA THR A 12 -12.40 -7.66 -22.81
C THR A 12 -11.03 -8.10 -23.34
N ASN A 13 -10.65 -9.34 -23.07
CA ASN A 13 -9.40 -9.93 -23.51
C ASN A 13 -9.33 -10.04 -25.05
N ASP A 14 -10.41 -10.46 -25.71
CA ASP A 14 -10.47 -10.52 -27.18
C ASP A 14 -10.41 -9.15 -27.84
N HIS A 15 -11.01 -8.12 -27.24
CA HIS A 15 -10.86 -6.74 -27.69
C HIS A 15 -9.39 -6.28 -27.60
N ILE A 16 -8.70 -6.59 -26.49
CA ILE A 16 -7.31 -6.21 -26.32
C ILE A 16 -6.41 -7.01 -27.28
N LYS A 17 -6.69 -8.30 -27.52
CA LYS A 17 -6.00 -9.10 -28.55
C LYS A 17 -6.14 -8.47 -29.93
N ASN A 18 -7.36 -8.08 -30.30
CA ASN A 18 -7.62 -7.48 -31.61
C ASN A 18 -6.83 -6.18 -31.79
N LEU A 19 -6.82 -5.33 -30.77
CA LEU A 19 -6.05 -4.08 -30.77
C LEU A 19 -4.53 -4.34 -30.88
N ALA A 20 -4.00 -5.25 -30.07
CA ALA A 20 -2.57 -5.57 -30.04
C ALA A 20 -2.07 -6.20 -31.37
N ASN A 21 -2.95 -6.93 -32.09
CA ASN A 21 -2.59 -7.55 -33.35
C ASN A 21 -2.62 -6.57 -34.54
N HIS A 22 -3.46 -5.52 -34.49
CA HIS A 22 -3.70 -4.62 -35.63
C HIS A 22 -3.11 -3.23 -35.45
N ALA A 23 -2.64 -2.89 -34.24
CA ALA A 23 -1.98 -1.62 -33.96
C ALA A 23 -0.56 -1.87 -33.42
N ALA A 24 0.40 -1.07 -33.86
CA ALA A 24 1.76 -1.06 -33.29
C ALA A 24 1.73 -0.34 -31.93
N VAL A 25 1.15 -0.99 -30.91
CA VAL A 25 0.94 -0.42 -29.58
C VAL A 25 1.60 -1.28 -28.50
N THR A 26 2.13 -0.61 -27.48
CA THR A 26 2.56 -1.24 -26.23
C THR A 26 1.44 -1.06 -25.20
N ILE A 27 0.95 -2.15 -24.63
CA ILE A 27 -0.15 -2.13 -23.66
C ILE A 27 0.41 -2.35 -22.26
N ILE A 28 0.17 -1.39 -21.37
CA ILE A 28 0.52 -1.48 -19.95
C ILE A 28 -0.78 -1.66 -19.15
N GLY A 29 -0.93 -2.80 -18.49
CA GLY A 29 -2.06 -3.09 -17.61
C GLY A 29 -1.71 -2.83 -16.16
N ALA A 30 -2.56 -2.08 -15.45
CA ALA A 30 -2.48 -1.89 -14.01
C ALA A 30 -3.84 -2.14 -13.37
N GLY A 31 -3.86 -2.74 -12.18
CA GLY A 31 -5.10 -3.00 -11.46
C GLY A 31 -4.87 -3.75 -10.16
N ILE A 32 -5.96 -3.94 -9.42
CA ILE A 32 -5.96 -4.58 -8.10
C ILE A 32 -6.39 -6.03 -8.28
N LEU A 33 -5.68 -6.96 -7.63
CA LEU A 33 -5.99 -8.40 -7.64
C LEU A 33 -6.09 -9.00 -9.06
N LEU A 34 -5.23 -8.55 -9.98
CA LEU A 34 -5.19 -9.01 -11.36
C LEU A 34 -5.07 -10.54 -11.49
N GLU A 35 -4.32 -11.19 -10.59
CA GLU A 35 -4.17 -12.65 -10.55
C GLU A 35 -5.46 -13.41 -10.23
N ARG A 36 -6.41 -12.76 -9.55
CA ARG A 36 -7.70 -13.35 -9.19
C ARG A 36 -8.79 -13.00 -10.19
N GLY A 37 -8.50 -12.12 -11.15
CA GLY A 37 -9.44 -11.72 -12.19
C GLY A 37 -9.44 -12.70 -13.36
N ASN A 38 -10.58 -12.81 -14.05
CA ASN A 38 -10.73 -13.65 -15.25
C ASN A 38 -10.03 -13.09 -16.50
N LEU A 39 -9.29 -11.98 -16.37
CA LEU A 39 -8.64 -11.28 -17.48
C LEU A 39 -7.43 -12.08 -18.01
N PHE A 40 -6.64 -12.70 -17.14
CA PHE A 40 -5.41 -13.42 -17.49
C PHE A 40 -5.60 -14.95 -17.61
N THR A 41 -6.71 -15.48 -17.09
CA THR A 41 -7.02 -16.91 -17.02
C THR A 41 -8.00 -17.38 -18.12
N ASP A 42 -8.25 -16.55 -19.15
CA ASP A 42 -9.16 -16.81 -20.28
C ASP A 42 -10.55 -17.33 -19.85
N GLY A 43 -11.08 -16.86 -18.70
CA GLY A 43 -12.41 -17.28 -18.21
C GLY A 43 -12.49 -18.72 -17.69
N ALA A 44 -11.36 -19.36 -17.35
CA ALA A 44 -11.39 -20.66 -16.68
C ALA A 44 -12.20 -20.55 -15.37
N PRO A 45 -13.21 -21.41 -15.14
CA PRO A 45 -14.06 -21.27 -13.97
C PRO A 45 -13.23 -21.41 -12.68
N PRO A 46 -13.44 -20.54 -11.68
CA PRO A 46 -12.82 -20.72 -10.38
C PRO A 46 -13.27 -22.08 -9.81
N ARG A 47 -12.31 -22.90 -9.35
CA ARG A 47 -12.59 -24.21 -8.73
C ARG A 47 -13.54 -24.01 -7.54
N THR A 48 -14.83 -24.20 -7.74
CA THR A 48 -15.82 -24.13 -6.67
C THR A 48 -15.97 -25.50 -6.02
N ARG A 49 -15.80 -25.48 -4.69
CA ARG A 49 -16.03 -26.54 -3.67
C ARG A 49 -15.08 -27.76 -3.65
N PRO A 50 -14.46 -28.05 -2.49
CA PRO A 50 -13.93 -29.38 -2.22
C PRO A 50 -15.11 -30.35 -2.03
N GLY A 51 -15.16 -31.41 -2.85
CA GLY A 51 -16.10 -32.52 -2.62
C GLY A 51 -16.85 -33.07 -3.84
N LYS A 52 -16.71 -32.50 -5.04
CA LYS A 52 -17.27 -33.12 -6.26
C LYS A 52 -16.18 -33.31 -7.30
N ALA A 53 -15.59 -34.50 -7.30
CA ALA A 53 -14.65 -34.95 -8.31
C ALA A 53 -15.40 -35.15 -9.64
N GLY A 54 -15.44 -34.10 -10.47
CA GLY A 54 -15.49 -34.28 -11.91
C GLY A 54 -14.10 -34.71 -12.35
N SER A 55 -13.97 -35.93 -12.88
CA SER A 55 -12.72 -36.47 -13.41
C SER A 55 -12.20 -35.56 -14.52
N ALA A 56 -11.11 -34.84 -14.25
CA ALA A 56 -10.32 -34.21 -15.30
C ALA A 56 -9.62 -35.31 -16.11
N PRO A 57 -9.57 -35.22 -17.45
CA PRO A 57 -8.76 -36.12 -18.27
C PRO A 57 -7.28 -36.03 -17.83
N PRO A 58 -6.53 -37.14 -17.82
CA PRO A 58 -5.13 -37.11 -17.42
C PRO A 58 -4.31 -36.39 -18.48
N GLY A 59 -3.70 -35.26 -18.11
CA GLY A 59 -2.83 -34.48 -19.01
C GLY A 59 -2.90 -32.95 -18.88
N HIS A 60 -3.54 -32.38 -17.86
CA HIS A 60 -3.55 -30.92 -17.67
C HIS A 60 -2.49 -30.48 -16.67
N GLU A 61 -1.32 -30.15 -17.23
CA GLU A 61 -0.28 -29.34 -16.61
C GLU A 61 -0.85 -28.05 -16.01
N ARG A 62 -0.15 -27.55 -14.99
CA ARG A 62 -0.35 -26.27 -14.27
C ARG A 62 -1.15 -25.25 -15.06
N GLY A 63 -2.21 -24.72 -14.44
CA GLY A 63 -3.13 -23.72 -14.98
C GLY A 63 -2.51 -22.88 -16.09
N ARG A 64 -2.84 -23.23 -17.33
CA ARG A 64 -2.37 -22.52 -18.52
C ARG A 64 -2.90 -21.10 -18.41
N ALA A 65 -2.00 -20.13 -18.32
CA ALA A 65 -2.34 -18.77 -18.69
C ALA A 65 -3.04 -18.85 -20.05
N GLY A 66 -4.15 -18.13 -20.21
CA GLY A 66 -4.81 -18.03 -21.51
C GLY A 66 -3.83 -17.56 -22.59
N GLN A 67 -4.19 -17.67 -23.88
CA GLN A 67 -3.34 -17.16 -24.98
C GLN A 67 -2.98 -15.67 -24.80
N PHE A 68 -3.78 -14.96 -24.01
CA PHE A 68 -3.53 -13.58 -23.61
C PHE A 68 -2.57 -13.44 -22.43
N GLY A 69 -2.74 -14.25 -21.38
CA GLY A 69 -1.86 -14.24 -20.21
C GLY A 69 -0.42 -14.59 -20.57
N SER A 70 -0.20 -15.43 -21.59
CA SER A 70 1.14 -15.71 -22.12
C SER A 70 1.76 -14.57 -22.93
N ARG A 71 1.00 -13.54 -23.33
CA ARG A 71 1.50 -12.37 -24.08
C ARG A 71 1.98 -11.25 -23.16
N PHE A 72 1.59 -11.26 -21.88
CA PHE A 72 2.17 -10.37 -20.88
C PHE A 72 3.44 -11.01 -20.33
N ALA A 73 4.57 -10.34 -20.57
CA ALA A 73 5.89 -10.87 -20.26
C ALA A 73 6.13 -11.05 -18.75
N ASP A 74 5.46 -10.26 -17.90
CA ASP A 74 5.53 -10.38 -16.44
C ASP A 74 4.34 -9.68 -15.76
N LEU A 75 3.73 -10.34 -14.78
CA LEU A 75 2.83 -9.69 -13.82
C LEU A 75 3.66 -9.22 -12.63
N GLN A 76 4.04 -7.94 -12.64
CA GLN A 76 4.83 -7.35 -11.56
C GLN A 76 3.91 -6.94 -10.42
N HIS A 77 4.09 -7.57 -9.26
CA HIS A 77 3.36 -7.21 -8.05
C HIS A 77 4.00 -5.98 -7.41
N LEU A 78 3.31 -4.83 -7.47
CA LEU A 78 3.73 -3.62 -6.78
C LEU A 78 3.43 -3.77 -5.28
N ALA A 79 4.46 -4.19 -4.52
CA ALA A 79 4.40 -4.28 -3.08
C ALA A 79 4.55 -2.91 -2.40
N PRO A 80 4.06 -2.74 -1.16
CA PRO A 80 4.35 -1.56 -0.37
C PRO A 80 5.86 -1.36 -0.20
N PHE A 81 6.30 -0.11 -0.05
CA PHE A 81 7.69 0.17 0.29
C PHE A 81 8.03 -0.48 1.63
N SER A 82 9.07 -1.30 1.66
CA SER A 82 9.67 -1.75 2.92
C SER A 82 10.64 -0.68 3.44
N ILE A 83 10.95 -0.73 4.73
CA ILE A 83 11.99 0.09 5.38
C ILE A 83 12.93 -0.78 6.24
N THR A 84 13.02 -2.08 5.93
CA THR A 84 13.85 -3.03 6.70
C THR A 84 15.34 -2.80 6.45
N THR A 85 15.74 -2.47 5.22
CA THR A 85 17.13 -2.18 4.88
C THR A 85 17.42 -0.67 4.89
N ARG A 86 18.70 -0.29 5.04
CA ARG A 86 19.11 1.12 4.97
C ARG A 86 18.84 1.74 3.59
N GLU A 87 18.99 0.97 2.53
CA GLU A 87 18.71 1.42 1.16
C GLU A 87 17.22 1.72 1.00
N GLN A 88 16.36 0.80 1.41
CA GLN A 88 14.91 0.96 1.43
C GLN A 88 14.47 2.19 2.24
N GLN A 89 15.09 2.41 3.42
CA GLN A 89 14.86 3.62 4.21
C GLN A 89 15.26 4.89 3.45
N ARG A 90 16.40 4.90 2.76
CA ARG A 90 16.83 6.05 1.95
C ARG A 90 15.86 6.32 0.81
N THR A 91 15.39 5.29 0.12
CA THR A 91 14.40 5.43 -0.96
C THR A 91 13.07 5.98 -0.42
N TRP A 92 12.60 5.47 0.71
CA TRP A 92 11.40 6.00 1.37
C TRP A 92 11.57 7.46 1.82
N MET A 93 12.70 7.81 2.45
CA MET A 93 13.00 9.19 2.83
C MET A 93 13.09 10.11 1.61
N ALA A 94 13.66 9.64 0.49
CA ALA A 94 13.70 10.41 -0.75
C ALA A 94 12.30 10.67 -1.33
N LEU A 95 11.40 9.68 -1.25
CA LEU A 95 10.00 9.84 -1.63
C LEU A 95 9.29 10.87 -0.74
N VAL A 96 9.41 10.72 0.58
CA VAL A 96 8.85 11.69 1.54
C VAL A 96 9.37 13.09 1.25
N ARG A 97 10.68 13.23 1.03
CA ARG A 97 11.33 14.50 0.68
C ARG A 97 10.76 15.11 -0.59
N HIS A 98 10.46 14.29 -1.60
CA HIS A 98 9.86 14.78 -2.82
C HIS A 98 8.48 15.39 -2.55
N PHE A 99 7.61 14.71 -1.80
CA PHE A 99 6.33 15.30 -1.42
C PHE A 99 6.51 16.56 -0.57
N ASP A 100 7.36 16.49 0.46
CA ASP A 100 7.67 17.55 1.41
C ASP A 100 8.11 18.86 0.71
N ASN A 101 8.96 18.76 -0.31
CA ASN A 101 9.46 19.91 -1.07
C ASN A 101 8.46 20.46 -2.10
N ASN A 102 7.42 19.71 -2.45
CA ASN A 102 6.38 20.14 -3.39
C ASN A 102 5.12 20.66 -2.66
N LEU A 103 5.13 20.71 -1.33
CA LEU A 103 4.08 21.36 -0.54
C LEU A 103 4.23 22.87 -0.64
N ILE A 104 3.17 23.54 -1.09
CA ILE A 104 3.10 25.00 -1.22
C ILE A 104 2.26 25.56 -0.08
N LEU A 105 2.64 25.22 1.14
CA LEU A 105 2.01 25.70 2.38
C LEU A 105 2.89 26.81 2.97
N LEU A 106 2.30 27.90 3.45
CA LEU A 106 3.02 29.15 3.74
C LEU A 106 4.09 29.00 4.84
N ASP A 107 3.77 28.29 5.91
CA ASP A 107 4.63 28.14 7.10
C ASP A 107 5.38 26.80 7.12
N HIS A 108 5.26 26.01 6.06
CA HIS A 108 5.83 24.67 5.99
C HIS A 108 7.34 24.71 5.75
N GLN A 109 8.09 24.10 6.67
CA GLN A 109 9.55 24.03 6.58
C GLN A 109 10.01 22.86 5.70
N PRO A 110 10.78 23.10 4.62
CA PRO A 110 11.26 22.03 3.75
C PRO A 110 12.09 20.98 4.52
N ASN A 111 11.95 19.72 4.13
CA ASN A 111 12.62 18.55 4.73
C ASN A 111 12.19 18.22 6.17
N ASN A 112 11.27 18.97 6.79
CA ASN A 112 10.84 18.72 8.16
C ASN A 112 10.20 17.31 8.31
N LEU A 113 9.31 16.96 7.40
CA LEU A 113 8.65 15.64 7.41
C LEU A 113 9.64 14.52 7.16
N THR A 114 10.60 14.76 6.27
CA THR A 114 11.65 13.80 5.94
C THR A 114 12.54 13.50 7.13
N LEU A 115 12.97 14.53 7.87
CA LEU A 115 13.90 14.38 8.99
C LEU A 115 13.22 13.83 10.24
N GLN A 116 12.01 14.30 10.54
CA GLN A 116 11.35 14.02 11.82
C GLN A 116 10.28 12.93 11.75
N HIS A 117 9.65 12.75 10.59
CA HIS A 117 8.39 12.00 10.50
C HIS A 117 8.40 10.87 9.47
N TRP A 118 9.49 10.60 8.76
CA TRP A 118 9.54 9.54 7.74
C TRP A 118 9.09 8.17 8.25
N ARG A 119 9.46 7.78 9.48
CA ARG A 119 9.02 6.51 10.10
C ARG A 119 7.54 6.51 10.40
N TYR A 120 7.04 7.62 10.94
CA TYR A 120 5.63 7.77 11.23
C TYR A 120 4.79 7.69 9.95
N LEU A 121 5.22 8.38 8.89
CA LEU A 121 4.55 8.37 7.60
C LEU A 121 4.52 6.96 7.00
N HIS A 122 5.61 6.21 7.15
CA HIS A 122 5.63 4.80 6.75
C HIS A 122 4.63 3.96 7.54
N GLU A 123 4.61 4.10 8.87
CA GLU A 123 3.66 3.39 9.74
C GLU A 123 2.19 3.79 9.43
N ARG A 124 1.95 5.07 9.13
CA ARG A 124 0.61 5.63 8.88
C ARG A 124 -0.01 5.16 7.57
N THR A 125 0.83 4.85 6.59
CA THR A 125 0.43 4.52 5.20
C THR A 125 0.76 3.08 4.83
N SER A 126 1.33 2.30 5.77
CA SER A 126 1.87 0.96 5.53
C SER A 126 2.86 0.88 4.34
N GLY A 127 3.50 1.99 3.96
CA GLY A 127 4.40 2.07 2.81
C GLY A 127 3.72 2.17 1.45
N TYR A 128 2.39 2.35 1.38
CA TYR A 128 1.68 2.59 0.12
C TYR A 128 1.81 4.06 -0.29
N ILE A 129 2.35 4.30 -1.49
CA ILE A 129 2.49 5.66 -2.03
C ILE A 129 1.13 6.32 -2.22
N GLY A 130 0.10 5.57 -2.65
CA GLY A 130 -1.26 6.10 -2.82
C GLY A 130 -1.84 6.62 -1.52
N ALA A 131 -1.72 5.87 -0.42
CA ALA A 131 -2.14 6.30 0.90
C ALA A 131 -1.34 7.52 1.38
N LEU A 132 -0.03 7.58 1.11
CA LEU A 132 0.81 8.73 1.43
C LEU A 132 0.37 10.00 0.68
N ALA A 133 0.10 9.89 -0.62
CA ALA A 133 -0.35 11.02 -1.44
C ALA A 133 -1.71 11.54 -0.97
N MET A 134 -2.65 10.64 -0.65
CA MET A 134 -3.95 11.01 -0.10
C MET A 134 -3.81 11.66 1.27
N LEU A 135 -2.99 11.11 2.17
CA LEU A 135 -2.72 11.70 3.49
C LEU A 135 -2.20 13.14 3.35
N PHE A 136 -1.22 13.37 2.48
CA PHE A 136 -0.64 14.69 2.29
C PHE A 136 -1.63 15.68 1.71
N LYS A 137 -2.44 15.24 0.73
CA LYS A 137 -3.49 16.07 0.12
C LYS A 137 -4.53 16.51 1.15
N GLU A 138 -5.11 15.57 1.89
CA GLU A 138 -6.15 15.89 2.88
C GLU A 138 -5.58 16.69 4.06
N ALA A 139 -4.34 16.38 4.48
CA ALA A 139 -3.66 17.12 5.53
C ALA A 139 -3.35 18.56 5.10
N ALA A 140 -2.97 18.78 3.83
CA ALA A 140 -2.70 20.10 3.30
C ALA A 140 -3.98 20.94 3.24
N HIS A 141 -5.09 20.37 2.78
CA HIS A 141 -6.39 21.04 2.84
C HIS A 141 -6.75 21.43 4.28
N MET A 142 -6.59 20.52 5.24
CA MET A 142 -6.87 20.83 6.64
C MET A 142 -5.92 21.91 7.20
N ALA A 143 -4.65 21.90 6.82
CA ALA A 143 -3.68 22.91 7.24
C ALA A 143 -4.07 24.30 6.72
N MET A 144 -4.61 24.38 5.49
CA MET A 144 -5.15 25.62 4.92
C MET A 144 -6.42 26.06 5.66
N ASP A 145 -7.39 25.15 5.86
CA ASP A 145 -8.66 25.46 6.52
C ASP A 145 -8.50 25.93 7.97
N THR A 146 -7.51 25.37 8.68
CA THR A 146 -7.17 25.75 10.06
C THR A 146 -6.24 26.96 10.15
N GLY A 147 -5.65 27.40 9.04
CA GLY A 147 -4.66 28.47 8.97
C GLY A 147 -3.29 28.13 9.56
N VAL A 148 -3.03 26.86 9.90
CA VAL A 148 -1.72 26.40 10.39
C VAL A 148 -0.67 26.43 9.29
N GLU A 149 -1.09 26.24 8.02
CA GLU A 149 -0.23 26.37 6.83
C GLU A 149 1.08 25.56 6.90
N ALA A 150 1.05 24.42 7.61
CA ALA A 150 2.15 23.47 7.72
C ALA A 150 1.63 22.07 8.02
N LEU A 151 2.30 21.03 7.50
CA LEU A 151 1.97 19.65 7.85
C LEU A 151 2.61 19.28 9.19
N THR A 152 1.85 19.43 10.26
CA THR A 152 2.25 19.02 11.61
C THR A 152 1.82 17.59 11.90
N ARG A 153 2.39 17.00 12.95
CA ARG A 153 1.99 15.67 13.41
C ARG A 153 0.50 15.61 13.80
N ASP A 154 -0.02 16.67 14.41
CA ASP A 154 -1.40 16.72 14.87
C ASP A 154 -2.38 16.76 13.68
N ILE A 155 -2.06 17.53 12.63
CA ILE A 155 -2.84 17.56 11.39
C ILE A 155 -2.78 16.21 10.66
N LEU A 156 -1.61 15.56 10.63
CA LEU A 156 -1.49 14.24 10.01
C LEU A 156 -2.26 13.14 10.78
N ASP A 157 -2.33 13.26 12.11
CA ASP A 157 -3.07 12.33 12.97
C ASP A 157 -4.60 12.57 12.95
N SER A 158 -5.08 13.76 12.55
CA SER A 158 -6.52 14.05 12.42
C SER A 158 -7.13 13.65 11.08
N VAL A 159 -6.30 13.49 10.03
CA VAL A 159 -6.78 12.96 8.74
C VAL A 159 -7.21 11.51 8.89
N VAL A 160 -8.38 11.18 8.34
CA VAL A 160 -8.90 9.81 8.26
C VAL A 160 -8.74 9.31 6.82
N LEU A 161 -8.02 8.21 6.63
CA LEU A 161 -7.82 7.55 5.34
C LEU A 161 -8.90 6.49 5.08
N GLY A 162 -8.71 5.69 4.03
CA GLY A 162 -9.58 4.55 3.73
C GLY A 162 -9.60 3.52 4.86
N HIS A 163 -10.70 2.74 4.92
CA HIS A 163 -10.91 1.76 5.99
C HIS A 163 -9.73 0.81 6.19
N ASP A 164 -9.18 0.27 5.09
CA ASP A 164 -8.07 -0.68 5.15
C ASP A 164 -6.78 -0.03 5.68
N ASP A 165 -6.48 1.21 5.27
CA ASP A 165 -5.34 1.98 5.77
C ASP A 165 -5.47 2.26 7.27
N GLU A 166 -6.67 2.62 7.74
CA GLU A 166 -6.96 2.87 9.16
C GLU A 166 -6.82 1.59 10.01
N VAL A 167 -7.34 0.48 9.50
CA VAL A 167 -7.23 -0.83 10.17
C VAL A 167 -5.77 -1.25 10.30
N ASP A 168 -4.96 -1.08 9.25
CA ASP A 168 -3.54 -1.43 9.29
C ASP A 168 -2.71 -0.48 10.16
N TYR A 169 -3.03 0.81 10.14
CA TYR A 169 -2.41 1.77 11.05
C TYR A 169 -2.74 1.46 12.52
N ALA A 170 -4.00 1.14 12.83
CA ALA A 170 -4.44 0.78 14.17
C ALA A 170 -3.69 -0.46 14.70
N LYS A 171 -3.51 -1.50 13.88
CA LYS A 171 -2.71 -2.69 14.24
C LYS A 171 -1.26 -2.31 14.55
N THR A 172 -0.66 -1.48 13.70
CA THR A 172 0.74 -1.03 13.87
C THR A 172 0.91 -0.19 15.14
N LYS A 173 -0.02 0.74 15.40
CA LYS A 173 -0.06 1.56 16.61
C LYS A 173 -0.21 0.71 17.86
N ALA A 174 -1.13 -0.27 17.86
CA ALA A 174 -1.34 -1.20 18.97
C ALA A 174 -0.07 -2.01 19.28
N ARG A 175 0.60 -2.55 18.25
CA ARG A 175 1.87 -3.28 18.39
C ARG A 175 2.96 -2.40 19.02
N ARG A 176 3.10 -1.16 18.56
CA ARG A 176 4.07 -0.19 19.09
C ARG A 176 3.79 0.13 20.56
N GLN A 177 2.53 0.37 20.91
CA GLN A 177 2.12 0.63 22.30
C GLN A 177 2.36 -0.58 23.21
N ALA A 178 2.03 -1.79 22.76
CA ALA A 178 2.31 -3.02 23.50
C ALA A 178 3.82 -3.22 23.74
N ALA A 179 4.65 -2.97 22.72
CA ALA A 179 6.11 -3.03 22.85
C ALA A 179 6.65 -2.00 23.86
N ALA A 180 6.13 -0.76 23.83
CA ALA A 180 6.49 0.27 24.79
C ALA A 180 6.12 -0.11 26.23
N ARG A 181 4.91 -0.63 26.45
CA ARG A 181 4.44 -1.12 27.76
C ARG A 181 5.30 -2.28 28.31
N ARG A 182 5.76 -3.18 27.43
CA ARG A 182 6.67 -4.28 27.82
C ARG A 182 8.05 -3.77 28.23
N ARG A 183 8.54 -2.71 27.58
CA ARG A 183 9.83 -2.08 27.93
C ARG A 183 9.77 -1.37 29.28
N THR A 184 8.69 -0.62 29.55
CA THR A 184 8.52 0.08 30.83
C THR A 184 8.37 -0.90 32.00
N LYS A 185 7.67 -2.03 31.81
CA LYS A 185 7.55 -3.08 32.83
C LYS A 185 8.87 -3.81 33.14
N LYS A 186 9.83 -3.82 32.20
CA LYS A 186 11.14 -4.49 32.34
C LYS A 186 12.23 -3.57 32.93
N ALA A 187 12.02 -2.25 32.95
CA ALA A 187 12.98 -1.31 33.53
C ALA A 187 13.02 -1.49 35.06
N PRO A 188 14.21 -1.69 35.68
CA PRO A 188 14.33 -1.77 37.13
C PRO A 188 13.85 -0.46 37.79
N PRO A 189 13.23 -0.50 38.98
CA PRO A 189 12.95 0.73 39.72
C PRO A 189 14.26 1.46 39.98
N ALA A 190 14.30 2.76 39.68
CA ALA A 190 15.45 3.60 39.98
C ALA A 190 15.74 3.50 41.48
N SER A 191 16.92 2.99 41.82
CA SER A 191 17.42 2.96 43.19
C SER A 191 17.39 4.37 43.77
N GLY A 192 16.54 4.57 44.78
CA GLY A 192 16.49 5.82 45.53
C GLY A 192 17.87 6.14 46.08
N GLN A 193 18.34 7.36 45.83
CA GLN A 193 19.47 7.92 46.54
C GLN A 193 19.03 8.10 48.00
N ASP A 194 19.54 7.24 48.87
CA ASP A 194 19.45 7.46 50.31
C ASP A 194 20.26 8.70 50.67
N ALA A 195 19.56 9.61 51.35
CA ALA A 195 20.13 10.73 52.05
C ALA A 195 21.13 10.24 53.10
N GLY A 196 22.41 10.56 52.91
CA GLY A 196 23.46 10.40 53.90
C GLY A 196 24.05 11.76 54.24
N THR A 197 23.38 12.49 55.15
CA THR A 197 24.01 13.57 55.91
C THR A 197 24.74 12.93 57.10
N GLY A 198 26.06 13.11 57.16
CA GLY A 198 26.93 12.74 58.26
C GLY A 198 28.24 13.49 58.16
#